data_AF-A0A2H3E8I0-F1
#
_entry.id   AF-A0A2H3E8I0-F1
#
_cell.length_a   1.000
_cell.length_b   1.000
_cell.length_c   1.000
_cell.angle_alpha   90.00
_cell.angle_beta   90.00
_cell.angle_gamma   90.00
#
_symmetry.space_group_name_H-M   'P 1'
#
loop_
_entity.id
_entity.type
_entity.pdbx_description
1 polymer ?
#
loop_
_entity_poly.entity_id
_entity_poly.type
_entity_poly.pdbx_seq_one_letter_code
_entity_poly.pdbx_strand_id
1 'polypeptide(L)'
;MSSPSNAPSISASPPVYSTNTPPPHYCIDPTNGERSIEHSPHPMRRIPDGTFVRSHGNLTVLLTQQEDGISSPVYGRMGSIAGAVLSSSEGIIEVKIQLEGRLHFLSSERGSRTVATVSETYTLWNCSRAEIESCPSSLSFSFSLPPAYKDGGTSYPLPPTFQAAFTAGSELVVTSVYTVIASTTAVRRPVMLGFDKMSTMRIPITYYPRTRPERPPLYTPLLSSVKSCPEEWNQVLVTVEAKQNYNALPIQCNIFVPSVRAFSFSDVIPFHIQLSGPLFSLLMLFPHRSTEYEPSISVTMHRQIVVEIQGRRSWQNQEIGVGTMRPIPPPPFHRDRDEEKSIDWGGEIQCKPTVKVGGFAASGVSVKDYILFSLEPPSNSPFLPARGHVPILLTTNSWVDAPYET
;
A
#
# COMPACT_ATOMS: atom_id res chain seq x y z
N MET A 1 43.63 -54.99 -9.56
CA MET A 1 43.93 -53.89 -10.49
C MET A 1 42.90 -53.97 -11.59
N SER A 2 41.85 -53.17 -11.46
CA SER A 2 40.60 -53.30 -12.22
C SER A 2 40.45 -52.03 -13.06
N SER A 3 40.33 -52.21 -14.36
CA SER A 3 40.26 -51.14 -15.38
C SER A 3 39.02 -50.25 -15.19
N PRO A 4 39.12 -48.93 -15.41
CA PRO A 4 37.95 -48.04 -15.37
C PRO A 4 37.15 -48.15 -16.67
N SER A 5 35.83 -48.27 -16.54
CA SER A 5 34.87 -48.29 -17.64
C SER A 5 34.68 -46.88 -18.20
N ASN A 6 34.79 -46.76 -19.52
CA ASN A 6 34.52 -45.54 -20.29
C ASN A 6 33.08 -45.04 -20.08
N ALA A 7 32.94 -43.79 -19.65
CA ALA A 7 31.69 -43.05 -19.73
C ALA A 7 31.51 -42.46 -21.15
N PRO A 8 30.33 -42.59 -21.78
CA PRO A 8 30.08 -42.00 -23.09
C PRO A 8 29.98 -40.47 -22.97
N SER A 9 30.89 -39.76 -23.63
CA SER A 9 30.84 -38.31 -23.80
C SER A 9 29.76 -37.94 -24.82
N ILE A 10 28.57 -37.57 -24.34
CA ILE A 10 27.52 -37.02 -25.19
C ILE A 10 27.79 -35.52 -25.36
N SER A 11 28.56 -35.15 -26.37
CA SER A 11 28.65 -33.77 -26.84
C SER A 11 27.41 -33.44 -27.67
N ALA A 12 26.27 -33.21 -27.02
CA ALA A 12 25.09 -32.69 -27.69
C ALA A 12 25.31 -31.20 -27.98
N SER A 13 25.65 -30.88 -29.22
CA SER A 13 25.61 -29.48 -29.66
C SER A 13 24.18 -28.95 -29.54
N PRO A 14 23.98 -27.71 -29.07
CA PRO A 14 22.65 -27.14 -28.95
C PRO A 14 21.96 -27.14 -30.32
N PRO A 15 20.62 -27.30 -30.36
CA PRO A 15 19.88 -27.29 -31.61
C PRO A 15 20.14 -26.00 -32.38
N VAL A 16 20.34 -26.12 -33.69
CA VAL A 16 20.52 -25.00 -34.60
C VAL A 16 19.16 -24.33 -34.79
N TYR A 17 18.97 -23.17 -34.16
CA TYR A 17 17.76 -22.38 -34.36
C TYR A 17 17.81 -21.70 -35.74
N SER A 18 16.82 -21.96 -36.59
CA SER A 18 16.72 -21.31 -37.90
C SER A 18 16.33 -19.84 -37.69
N THR A 19 17.13 -18.90 -38.20
CA THR A 19 16.88 -17.45 -38.07
C THR A 19 15.79 -16.91 -39.02
N ASN A 20 15.20 -17.78 -39.84
CA ASN A 20 14.32 -17.38 -40.95
C ASN A 20 12.84 -17.73 -40.73
N THR A 21 12.47 -18.32 -39.60
CA THR A 21 11.05 -18.54 -39.25
C THR A 21 10.53 -17.33 -38.45
N PRO A 22 9.42 -16.70 -38.86
CA PRO A 22 8.78 -15.67 -38.05
C PRO A 22 8.45 -16.26 -36.68
N PRO A 23 8.54 -15.47 -35.59
CA PRO A 23 8.15 -15.93 -34.27
C PRO A 23 6.70 -16.47 -34.33
N PRO A 24 6.39 -17.56 -33.61
CA PRO A 24 5.04 -18.09 -33.59
C PRO A 24 4.05 -17.00 -33.17
N HIS A 25 2.84 -17.04 -33.74
CA HIS A 25 1.76 -16.15 -33.34
C HIS A 25 1.36 -16.50 -31.91
N TYR A 26 1.76 -15.68 -30.95
CA TYR A 26 1.27 -15.76 -29.59
C TYR A 26 -0.14 -15.17 -29.54
N CYS A 27 -1.11 -15.98 -29.12
CA CYS A 27 -2.44 -15.52 -28.75
C CYS A 27 -2.50 -15.37 -27.23
N ILE A 28 -3.18 -14.33 -26.74
CA ILE A 28 -3.44 -14.17 -25.29
C ILE A 28 -4.42 -15.25 -24.80
N ASP A 29 -5.33 -15.67 -25.68
CA ASP A 29 -6.34 -16.67 -25.37
C ASP A 29 -5.81 -18.07 -25.70
N PRO A 30 -5.95 -19.05 -24.78
CA PRO A 30 -5.52 -20.43 -25.03
C PRO A 30 -6.30 -21.01 -26.21
N THR A 31 -5.59 -21.64 -27.13
CA THR A 31 -6.19 -22.34 -28.27
C THR A 31 -6.74 -23.71 -27.85
N ASN A 32 -7.44 -24.40 -28.76
CA ASN A 32 -8.01 -25.72 -28.49
C ASN A 32 -6.92 -26.73 -28.03
N GLY A 33 -7.02 -27.19 -26.79
CA GLY A 33 -6.08 -28.13 -26.17
C GLY A 33 -5.04 -27.48 -25.25
N GLU A 34 -4.97 -26.15 -25.24
CA GLU A 34 -4.18 -25.40 -24.26
C GLU A 34 -5.03 -25.11 -23.02
N ARG A 35 -4.40 -25.14 -21.84
CA ARG A 35 -5.00 -24.71 -20.59
C ARG A 35 -4.15 -23.60 -19.99
N SER A 36 -4.77 -22.48 -19.63
CA SER A 36 -4.08 -21.48 -18.82
C SER A 36 -3.92 -22.06 -17.41
N ILE A 37 -2.68 -22.20 -16.94
CA ILE A 37 -2.39 -22.71 -15.60
C ILE A 37 -2.69 -21.63 -14.55
N GLU A 38 -2.60 -20.36 -14.95
CA GLU A 38 -2.82 -19.20 -14.08
C GLU A 38 -3.35 -18.03 -14.93
N HIS A 39 -4.66 -17.80 -14.89
CA HIS A 39 -5.27 -16.61 -15.48
C HIS A 39 -5.59 -15.63 -14.35
N SER A 40 -4.85 -14.52 -14.29
CA SER A 40 -5.19 -13.37 -13.45
C SER A 40 -6.04 -12.41 -14.29
N PRO A 41 -7.38 -12.56 -14.31
CA PRO A 41 -8.26 -11.70 -15.07
C PRO A 41 -8.00 -10.25 -14.66
N HIS A 42 -7.48 -9.47 -15.58
CA HIS A 42 -7.57 -8.03 -15.45
C HIS A 42 -8.97 -7.69 -15.93
N PRO A 43 -9.96 -7.39 -15.04
CA PRO A 43 -11.19 -6.80 -15.52
C PRO A 43 -10.78 -5.61 -16.39
N MET A 44 -11.15 -5.63 -17.68
CA MET A 44 -10.82 -4.58 -18.64
C MET A 44 -11.33 -3.27 -18.06
N ARG A 45 -10.45 -2.60 -17.32
CA ARG A 45 -10.83 -1.40 -16.60
C ARG A 45 -10.93 -0.34 -17.67
N ARG A 46 -12.11 0.26 -17.78
CA ARG A 46 -12.31 1.43 -18.63
C ARG A 46 -11.22 2.43 -18.27
N ILE A 47 -10.36 2.72 -19.24
CA ILE A 47 -9.44 3.84 -19.17
C ILE A 47 -10.35 5.07 -19.06
N PRO A 48 -10.21 5.90 -18.01
CA PRO A 48 -11.02 7.11 -17.92
C PRO A 48 -10.81 7.93 -19.20
N ASP A 49 -11.88 8.51 -19.73
CA ASP A 49 -11.89 9.33 -20.94
C ASP A 49 -12.05 10.83 -20.63
N GLY A 50 -12.24 11.18 -19.36
CA GLY A 50 -12.34 12.55 -18.89
C GLY A 50 -11.04 13.35 -19.02
N THR A 51 -11.18 14.67 -18.95
CA THR A 51 -10.07 15.63 -19.04
C THR A 51 -10.16 16.63 -17.88
N PHE A 52 -9.09 16.72 -17.10
CA PHE A 52 -8.92 17.75 -16.09
C PHE A 52 -8.38 19.02 -16.73
N VAL A 53 -9.04 20.16 -16.46
CA VAL A 53 -8.69 21.46 -17.04
C VAL A 53 -8.32 22.43 -15.93
N ARG A 54 -7.18 23.10 -16.07
CA ARG A 54 -6.81 24.21 -15.18
C ARG A 54 -6.27 25.39 -15.95
N SER A 55 -6.78 26.57 -15.64
CA SER A 55 -6.40 27.84 -16.29
C SER A 55 -5.88 28.84 -15.27
N HIS A 56 -4.88 29.63 -15.65
CA HIS A 56 -4.31 30.71 -14.86
C HIS A 56 -3.73 31.77 -15.79
N GLY A 57 -4.41 32.91 -15.88
CA GLY A 57 -4.07 33.97 -16.84
C GLY A 57 -4.19 33.47 -18.28
N ASN A 58 -3.10 33.56 -19.03
CA ASN A 58 -2.99 33.16 -20.45
C ASN A 58 -2.53 31.71 -20.65
N LEU A 59 -2.39 30.94 -19.58
CA LEU A 59 -1.92 29.55 -19.60
C LEU A 59 -3.06 28.63 -19.17
N THR A 60 -3.36 27.62 -20.00
CA THR A 60 -4.29 26.54 -19.65
C THR A 60 -3.60 25.20 -19.84
N VAL A 61 -3.78 24.29 -18.89
CA VAL A 61 -3.26 22.92 -18.96
C VAL A 61 -4.43 21.96 -18.95
N LEU A 62 -4.41 21.04 -19.91
CA LEU A 62 -5.34 19.93 -20.04
C LEU A 62 -4.59 18.66 -19.65
N LEU A 63 -5.16 17.84 -18.78
CA LEU A 63 -4.65 16.51 -18.43
C LEU A 63 -5.73 15.49 -18.76
N THR A 64 -5.42 14.59 -19.68
CA THR A 64 -6.34 13.56 -20.18
C THR A 64 -6.33 12.32 -19.30
N GLN A 65 -7.23 11.37 -19.59
CA GLN A 65 -7.37 10.09 -18.89
C GLN A 65 -7.73 10.22 -17.42
N GLN A 66 -8.63 11.16 -17.12
CA GLN A 66 -9.08 11.48 -15.78
C GLN A 66 -10.53 11.01 -15.57
N GLU A 67 -10.88 10.67 -14.32
CA GLU A 67 -12.28 10.41 -13.97
C GLU A 67 -13.05 11.74 -13.95
N ASP A 68 -14.35 11.70 -14.27
CA ASP A 68 -15.19 12.90 -14.27
C ASP A 68 -15.38 13.47 -12.87
N GLY A 69 -15.38 14.80 -12.76
CA GLY A 69 -15.65 15.50 -11.50
C GLY A 69 -14.52 15.47 -10.47
N ILE A 70 -13.31 15.03 -10.83
CA ILE A 70 -12.17 15.04 -9.90
C ILE A 70 -11.66 16.45 -9.62
N SER A 71 -11.25 16.70 -8.37
CA SER A 71 -10.65 17.96 -7.94
C SER A 71 -9.13 18.02 -8.17
N SER A 72 -8.49 16.86 -8.32
CA SER A 72 -7.05 16.71 -8.54
C SER A 72 -6.83 15.49 -9.43
N PRO A 73 -5.95 15.60 -10.45
CA PRO A 73 -5.58 14.47 -11.31
C PRO A 73 -5.03 13.29 -10.51
N VAL A 74 -5.40 12.06 -10.89
CA VAL A 74 -5.00 10.84 -10.19
C VAL A 74 -4.22 9.93 -11.13
N TYR A 75 -3.05 9.48 -10.69
CA TYR A 75 -2.17 8.60 -11.46
C TYR A 75 -1.77 7.37 -10.66
N GLY A 76 -1.68 6.23 -11.35
CA GLY A 76 -1.19 4.96 -10.80
C GLY A 76 0.31 4.78 -10.99
N ARG A 77 0.82 3.60 -10.60
CA ARG A 77 2.19 3.17 -10.85
C ARG A 77 2.48 3.23 -12.35
N MET A 78 3.59 3.86 -12.74
CA MET A 78 3.94 4.08 -14.15
C MET A 78 2.84 4.80 -14.96
N GLY A 79 1.96 5.56 -14.30
CA GLY A 79 0.87 6.27 -14.95
C GLY A 79 1.40 7.26 -15.99
N SER A 80 0.78 7.26 -17.17
CA SER A 80 1.05 8.25 -18.21
C SER A 80 0.35 9.56 -17.86
N ILE A 81 1.12 10.64 -17.81
CA ILE A 81 0.68 12.02 -17.67
C ILE A 81 0.68 12.60 -19.08
N ALA A 82 -0.50 12.60 -19.71
CA ALA A 82 -0.69 13.05 -21.09
C ALA A 82 -1.69 14.20 -21.17
N GLY A 83 -1.45 15.15 -22.05
CA GLY A 83 -2.25 16.36 -22.10
C GLY A 83 -1.81 17.38 -23.13
N ALA A 84 -2.26 18.61 -22.93
CA ALA A 84 -1.86 19.75 -23.76
C ALA A 84 -1.73 21.02 -22.93
N VAL A 85 -0.78 21.87 -23.31
CA VAL A 85 -0.62 23.23 -22.80
C VAL A 85 -1.14 24.18 -23.86
N LEU A 86 -2.15 24.97 -23.50
CA LEU A 86 -2.70 26.03 -24.34
C LEU A 86 -2.17 27.37 -23.86
N SER A 87 -1.70 28.20 -24.79
CA SER A 87 -1.29 29.56 -24.48
C SER A 87 -1.82 30.57 -25.49
N SER A 88 -2.27 31.71 -24.96
CA SER A 88 -2.80 32.85 -25.74
C SER A 88 -1.87 34.06 -25.73
N SER A 89 -0.66 33.94 -25.17
CA SER A 89 0.29 35.06 -25.14
C SER A 89 1.00 35.23 -26.47
N GLU A 90 1.13 36.48 -26.91
CA GLU A 90 2.11 36.81 -27.93
C GLU A 90 3.53 36.81 -27.33
N GLY A 91 4.53 36.56 -28.18
CA GLY A 91 5.95 36.66 -27.82
C GLY A 91 6.47 35.55 -26.91
N ILE A 92 5.80 34.39 -26.84
CA ILE A 92 6.29 33.22 -26.10
C ILE A 92 7.55 32.68 -26.79
N ILE A 93 8.64 32.63 -26.04
CA ILE A 93 9.91 32.04 -26.48
C ILE A 93 10.13 30.65 -25.92
N GLU A 94 9.48 30.29 -24.81
CA GLU A 94 9.68 28.97 -24.21
C GLU A 94 8.40 28.48 -23.53
N VAL A 95 8.09 27.20 -23.72
CA VAL A 95 7.07 26.48 -22.95
C VAL A 95 7.70 25.22 -22.38
N LYS A 96 7.62 25.07 -21.07
CA LYS A 96 8.12 23.92 -20.32
C LYS A 96 7.02 23.26 -19.52
N ILE A 97 7.13 21.95 -19.39
CA ILE A 97 6.37 21.18 -18.41
C ILE A 97 7.36 20.40 -17.54
N GLN A 98 7.15 20.42 -16.24
CA GLN A 98 8.02 19.80 -15.26
C GLN A 98 7.19 18.95 -14.30
N LEU A 99 7.70 17.79 -13.95
CA LEU A 99 7.18 16.93 -12.90
C LEU A 99 8.11 17.03 -11.69
N GLU A 100 7.59 17.55 -10.58
CA GLU A 100 8.30 17.57 -9.30
C GLU A 100 7.63 16.63 -8.30
N GLY A 101 8.43 15.80 -7.64
CA GLY A 101 8.04 14.95 -6.52
C GLY A 101 8.92 15.24 -5.32
N ARG A 102 8.32 15.36 -4.13
CA ARG A 102 9.05 15.62 -2.89
C ARG A 102 8.53 14.72 -1.77
N LEU A 103 9.47 14.13 -1.03
CA LEU A 103 9.22 13.46 0.24
C LEU A 103 9.84 14.31 1.35
N HIS A 104 9.00 14.88 2.19
CA HIS A 104 9.39 15.66 3.36
C HIS A 104 9.00 14.91 4.63
N PHE A 105 9.89 14.85 5.60
CA PHE A 105 9.59 14.28 6.91
C PHE A 105 10.34 14.99 8.03
N LEU A 106 9.72 15.04 9.20
CA LEU A 106 10.17 15.73 10.40
C LEU A 106 9.99 14.81 11.61
N SER A 107 10.96 14.86 12.52
CA SER A 107 10.85 14.32 13.89
C SER A 107 11.33 15.39 14.87
N SER A 108 10.54 15.68 15.90
CA SER A 108 10.82 16.72 16.92
C SER A 108 12.22 16.61 17.51
N GLU A 109 12.73 15.39 17.70
CA GLU A 109 14.03 15.15 18.31
C GLU A 109 15.21 15.17 17.33
N ARG A 110 14.92 15.12 16.03
CA ARG A 110 15.91 14.77 14.98
C ARG A 110 15.94 15.74 13.79
N GLY A 111 15.06 16.73 13.78
CA GLY A 111 14.96 17.71 12.71
C GLY A 111 14.15 17.19 11.52
N SER A 112 14.36 17.80 10.35
CA SER A 112 13.63 17.48 9.12
C SER A 112 14.56 17.09 7.99
N ARG A 113 14.05 16.32 7.03
CA ARG A 113 14.71 15.99 5.77
C ARG A 113 13.73 16.09 4.61
N THR A 114 14.21 16.61 3.49
CA THR A 114 13.46 16.66 2.23
C THR A 114 14.27 15.95 1.16
N VAL A 115 13.62 15.05 0.44
CA VAL A 115 14.19 14.25 -0.65
C VAL A 115 13.39 14.53 -1.91
N ALA A 116 14.07 14.89 -3.00
CA ALA A 116 13.44 15.00 -4.32
C ALA A 116 13.18 13.58 -4.84
N THR A 117 11.91 13.20 -4.98
CA THR A 117 11.52 11.88 -5.52
C THR A 117 11.41 11.92 -7.04
N VAL A 118 11.05 13.06 -7.64
CA VAL A 118 11.06 13.28 -9.09
C VAL A 118 11.44 14.73 -9.37
N SER A 119 12.20 14.96 -10.45
CA SER A 119 12.53 16.30 -10.95
C SER A 119 12.83 16.23 -12.44
N GLU A 120 11.80 16.01 -13.26
CA GLU A 120 11.92 15.86 -14.71
C GLU A 120 11.35 17.09 -15.40
N THR A 121 12.06 17.63 -16.40
CA THR A 121 11.63 18.82 -17.17
C THR A 121 11.64 18.49 -18.65
N TYR A 122 10.57 18.87 -19.34
CA TYR A 122 10.37 18.71 -20.77
C TYR A 122 10.11 20.07 -21.40
N THR A 123 10.90 20.42 -22.41
CA THR A 123 10.69 21.62 -23.20
C THR A 123 9.74 21.28 -24.34
N LEU A 124 8.54 21.86 -24.33
CA LEU A 124 7.51 21.62 -25.35
C LEU A 124 7.69 22.55 -26.56
N TRP A 125 8.19 23.75 -26.31
CA TRP A 125 8.48 24.75 -27.33
C TRP A 125 9.66 25.61 -26.89
N ASN A 126 10.55 25.93 -27.83
CA ASN A 126 11.65 26.87 -27.63
C ASN A 126 11.92 27.57 -28.97
N CYS A 127 11.94 28.89 -28.97
CA CYS A 127 12.21 29.72 -30.13
C CYS A 127 13.28 30.75 -29.78
N SER A 128 14.23 30.95 -30.69
CA SER A 128 15.25 31.99 -30.52
C SER A 128 14.63 33.37 -30.63
N ARG A 129 15.16 34.36 -29.90
CA ARG A 129 14.70 35.76 -30.04
C ARG A 129 14.89 36.34 -31.44
N ALA A 130 15.75 35.72 -32.26
CA ALA A 130 16.00 36.12 -33.64
C ALA A 130 14.98 35.56 -34.64
N GLU A 131 14.20 34.55 -34.25
CA GLU A 131 13.25 33.86 -35.12
C GLU A 131 11.85 34.47 -34.97
N ILE A 132 11.10 34.55 -36.09
CA ILE A 132 9.76 35.17 -36.15
C ILE A 132 8.66 34.12 -35.90
N GLU A 133 9.02 32.90 -35.50
CA GLU A 133 8.03 31.85 -35.29
C GLU A 133 7.19 32.11 -34.03
N SER A 134 5.87 32.17 -34.23
CA SER A 134 4.89 32.25 -33.15
C SER A 134 4.73 30.87 -32.52
N CYS A 135 4.75 30.82 -31.18
CA CYS A 135 4.43 29.61 -30.43
C CYS A 135 3.04 29.06 -30.83
N PRO A 136 2.91 27.76 -31.14
CA PRO A 136 1.62 27.13 -31.38
C PRO A 136 0.65 27.36 -30.21
N SER A 137 -0.64 27.59 -30.53
CA SER A 137 -1.67 27.83 -29.52
C SER A 137 -1.94 26.62 -28.61
N SER A 138 -1.55 25.42 -29.06
CA SER A 138 -1.67 24.16 -28.34
C SER A 138 -0.42 23.32 -28.51
N LEU A 139 0.17 22.87 -27.40
CA LEU A 139 1.34 22.00 -27.36
C LEU A 139 1.01 20.72 -26.57
N SER A 140 0.91 19.60 -27.27
CA SER A 140 0.67 18.30 -26.65
C SER A 140 1.91 17.75 -25.95
N PHE A 141 1.72 16.99 -24.88
CA PHE A 141 2.78 16.30 -24.17
C PHE A 141 2.32 14.95 -23.65
N SER A 142 3.26 14.04 -23.44
CA SER A 142 3.06 12.77 -22.74
C SER A 142 4.36 12.30 -22.12
N PHE A 143 4.34 11.98 -20.83
CA PHE A 143 5.44 11.35 -20.11
C PHE A 143 4.89 10.42 -19.04
N SER A 144 5.70 9.47 -18.55
CA SER A 144 5.29 8.51 -17.51
C SER A 144 5.93 8.85 -16.17
N LEU A 145 5.21 8.61 -15.07
CA LEU A 145 5.83 8.62 -13.74
C LEU A 145 7.00 7.61 -13.68
N PRO A 146 8.18 8.00 -13.17
CA PRO A 146 9.30 7.06 -13.06
C PRO A 146 8.97 5.96 -12.05
N PRO A 147 9.50 4.73 -12.21
CA PRO A 147 9.20 3.63 -11.30
C PRO A 147 9.83 3.83 -9.91
N ALA A 148 10.96 4.54 -9.88
CA ALA A 148 11.83 4.65 -8.72
C ALA A 148 12.65 5.94 -8.77
N TYR A 149 13.23 6.28 -7.63
CA TYR A 149 14.15 7.41 -7.45
C TYR A 149 15.37 6.98 -6.65
N LYS A 150 16.46 7.73 -6.73
CA LYS A 150 17.69 7.44 -5.99
C LYS A 150 17.92 8.43 -4.87
N ASP A 151 18.36 7.94 -3.73
CA ASP A 151 18.83 8.74 -2.62
C ASP A 151 19.93 7.99 -1.87
N GLY A 152 21.06 8.66 -1.60
CA GLY A 152 22.23 8.02 -1.00
C GLY A 152 22.75 6.79 -1.75
N GLY A 153 22.59 6.76 -3.08
CA GLY A 153 22.98 5.62 -3.93
C GLY A 153 22.00 4.43 -3.94
N THR A 154 21.00 4.43 -3.06
CA THR A 154 19.96 3.38 -3.01
C THR A 154 18.77 3.76 -3.88
N SER A 155 18.21 2.79 -4.60
CA SER A 155 17.00 2.97 -5.41
C SER A 155 15.76 2.64 -4.59
N TYR A 156 14.77 3.53 -4.58
CA TYR A 156 13.50 3.38 -3.87
C TYR A 156 12.34 3.52 -4.85
N PRO A 157 11.23 2.76 -4.69
CA PRO A 157 10.01 3.03 -5.44
C PRO A 157 9.47 4.42 -5.11
N LEU A 158 8.74 5.05 -6.05
CA LEU A 158 8.04 6.29 -5.73
C LEU A 158 7.05 6.06 -4.58
N PRO A 159 7.11 6.84 -3.48
CA PRO A 159 6.11 6.78 -2.42
C PRO A 159 4.76 7.30 -2.94
N PRO A 160 3.63 6.74 -2.50
CA PRO A 160 2.30 7.28 -2.77
C PRO A 160 2.17 8.73 -2.27
N THR A 161 1.26 9.51 -2.85
CA THR A 161 0.85 10.79 -2.25
C THR A 161 0.30 10.51 -0.85
N PHE A 162 0.98 11.02 0.17
CA PHE A 162 0.75 10.63 1.56
C PHE A 162 0.98 11.81 2.49
N GLN A 163 0.14 11.95 3.51
CA GLN A 163 0.30 12.97 4.54
C GLN A 163 -0.09 12.38 5.89
N ALA A 164 0.78 12.52 6.87
CA ALA A 164 0.52 12.21 8.27
C ALA A 164 1.23 13.24 9.15
N ALA A 165 0.55 13.71 10.18
CA ALA A 165 1.09 14.64 11.17
C ALA A 165 0.59 14.25 12.56
N PHE A 166 1.51 14.01 13.47
CA PHE A 166 1.24 13.69 14.87
C PHE A 166 1.80 14.81 15.72
N THR A 167 0.96 15.52 16.48
CA THR A 167 1.38 16.65 17.32
C THR A 167 1.33 16.35 18.81
N ALA A 168 0.76 15.21 19.21
CA ALA A 168 0.65 14.81 20.61
C ALA A 168 1.95 14.12 21.09
N GLY A 169 2.72 14.80 21.94
CA GLY A 169 3.87 14.25 22.66
C GLY A 169 5.20 14.24 21.88
N SER A 170 5.22 13.77 20.64
CA SER A 170 6.38 13.85 19.74
C SER A 170 5.91 14.21 18.34
N GLU A 171 6.40 15.34 17.82
CA GLU A 171 6.06 15.80 16.49
C GLU A 171 6.66 14.88 15.45
N LEU A 172 5.80 14.16 14.71
CA LEU A 172 6.20 13.34 13.57
C LEU A 172 5.35 13.74 12.38
N VAL A 173 6.01 14.22 11.32
CA VAL A 173 5.33 14.63 10.08
C VAL A 173 5.95 13.88 8.92
N VAL A 174 5.11 13.36 8.02
CA VAL A 174 5.52 12.77 6.75
C VAL A 174 4.60 13.32 5.66
N THR A 175 5.18 13.84 4.60
CA THR A 175 4.45 14.42 3.46
C THR A 175 5.14 14.00 2.16
N SER A 176 4.42 13.29 1.30
CA SER A 176 4.83 12.97 -0.05
C SER A 176 3.86 13.61 -1.04
N VAL A 177 4.38 14.49 -1.90
CA VAL A 177 3.59 15.30 -2.83
C VAL A 177 4.22 15.31 -4.21
N TYR A 178 3.37 15.37 -5.23
CA TYR A 178 3.74 15.43 -6.63
C TYR A 178 3.02 16.61 -7.29
N THR A 179 3.72 17.34 -8.15
CA THR A 179 3.22 18.54 -8.81
C THR A 179 3.66 18.57 -10.26
N VAL A 180 2.71 18.76 -11.17
CA VAL A 180 2.98 19.14 -12.56
C VAL A 180 3.07 20.66 -12.61
N ILE A 181 4.17 21.17 -13.17
CA ILE A 181 4.46 22.59 -13.28
C ILE A 181 4.53 22.93 -14.76
N ALA A 182 3.59 23.73 -15.24
CA ALA A 182 3.65 24.30 -16.58
C ALA A 182 4.16 25.73 -16.50
N SER A 183 5.14 26.09 -17.32
CA SER A 183 5.68 27.44 -17.38
C SER A 183 5.83 27.93 -18.81
N THR A 184 5.59 29.23 -18.99
CA THR A 184 5.78 29.93 -20.26
C THR A 184 6.67 31.13 -20.02
N THR A 185 7.66 31.32 -20.88
CA THR A 185 8.54 32.50 -20.88
C THR A 185 8.23 33.32 -22.12
N ALA A 186 7.92 34.60 -21.95
CA ALA A 186 7.61 35.52 -23.05
C ALA A 186 8.50 36.77 -23.02
N VAL A 187 8.88 37.25 -24.22
CA VAL A 187 9.69 38.45 -24.40
C VAL A 187 8.85 39.69 -24.14
N ARG A 188 9.38 40.64 -23.34
CA ARG A 188 8.80 41.98 -23.21
C ARG A 188 9.32 42.89 -24.33
N ARG A 189 8.42 43.45 -25.14
CA ARG A 189 8.72 44.61 -26.02
C ARG A 189 8.76 45.90 -25.17
N PRO A 190 9.60 46.89 -25.53
CA PRO A 190 10.57 47.49 -24.62
C PRO A 190 9.95 48.51 -23.66
N VAL A 191 10.52 48.63 -22.46
CA VAL A 191 10.99 49.89 -21.82
C VAL A 191 11.50 49.54 -20.40
N MET A 192 12.83 49.54 -20.28
CA MET A 192 13.62 49.85 -19.08
C MET A 192 14.22 48.76 -18.17
N LEU A 193 13.70 47.54 -18.02
CA LEU A 193 14.41 46.49 -17.24
C LEU A 193 14.24 45.07 -17.84
N GLY A 194 15.32 44.54 -18.40
CA GLY A 194 15.38 43.37 -19.29
C GLY A 194 15.20 41.99 -18.66
N PHE A 195 14.07 41.74 -17.99
CA PHE A 195 13.67 40.39 -17.57
C PHE A 195 12.49 39.88 -18.40
N ASP A 196 12.59 38.63 -18.86
CA ASP A 196 11.50 37.95 -19.55
C ASP A 196 10.32 37.71 -18.60
N LYS A 197 9.09 37.80 -19.13
CA LYS A 197 7.88 37.54 -18.34
C LYS A 197 7.69 36.03 -18.24
N MET A 198 7.93 35.48 -17.06
CA MET A 198 7.63 34.07 -16.75
C MET A 198 6.23 33.95 -16.14
N SER A 199 5.38 33.10 -16.71
CA SER A 199 4.13 32.64 -16.11
C SER A 199 4.29 31.19 -15.70
N THR A 200 3.83 30.81 -14.50
CA THR A 200 3.95 29.44 -13.98
C THR A 200 2.63 29.02 -13.36
N MET A 201 2.20 27.80 -13.66
CA MET A 201 1.05 27.13 -13.05
C MET A 201 1.51 25.84 -12.38
N ARG A 202 1.07 25.61 -11.14
CA ARG A 202 1.35 24.40 -10.38
C ARG A 202 0.07 23.60 -10.18
N ILE A 203 0.10 22.32 -10.57
CA ILE A 203 -1.02 21.39 -10.51
C ILE A 203 -0.62 20.24 -9.60
N PRO A 204 -1.12 20.18 -8.35
CA PRO A 204 -0.88 19.02 -7.51
C PRO A 204 -1.53 17.81 -8.18
N ILE A 205 -0.86 16.66 -8.11
CA ILE A 205 -1.40 15.39 -8.58
C ILE A 205 -1.38 14.37 -7.45
N THR A 206 -2.31 13.44 -7.51
CA THR A 206 -2.45 12.36 -6.55
C THR A 206 -1.89 11.08 -7.14
N TYR A 207 -0.79 10.58 -6.58
CA TYR A 207 -0.16 9.34 -6.99
C TYR A 207 -0.59 8.20 -6.06
N TYR A 208 -1.40 7.28 -6.58
CA TYR A 208 -1.87 6.09 -5.89
C TYR A 208 -1.43 4.83 -6.65
N PRO A 209 -0.23 4.30 -6.38
CA PRO A 209 0.24 3.07 -7.00
C PRO A 209 -0.72 1.94 -6.67
N ARG A 210 -1.39 1.42 -7.70
CA ARG A 210 -2.35 0.34 -7.53
C ARG A 210 -1.62 -0.94 -7.17
N THR A 211 -2.17 -1.66 -6.22
CA THR A 211 -1.69 -2.96 -5.77
C THR A 211 -2.90 -3.89 -5.61
N ARG A 212 -2.65 -5.20 -5.72
CA ARG A 212 -3.65 -6.26 -5.55
C ARG A 212 -3.05 -7.38 -4.71
N PRO A 213 -3.87 -8.11 -3.95
CA PRO A 213 -3.45 -9.39 -3.39
C PRO A 213 -3.13 -10.39 -4.51
N GLU A 214 -2.14 -11.26 -4.29
CA GLU A 214 -1.80 -12.33 -5.23
C GLU A 214 -2.87 -13.43 -5.27
N ARG A 215 -3.64 -13.57 -4.19
CA ARG A 215 -4.64 -14.61 -3.99
C ARG A 215 -5.88 -14.02 -3.31
N PRO A 216 -7.08 -14.60 -3.53
CA PRO A 216 -8.27 -14.18 -2.80
C PRO A 216 -8.08 -14.39 -1.29
N PRO A 217 -8.59 -13.49 -0.44
CA PRO A 217 -8.75 -13.82 0.96
C PRO A 217 -9.83 -14.89 1.09
N LEU A 218 -9.65 -15.77 2.07
CA LEU A 218 -10.69 -16.72 2.43
C LEU A 218 -11.76 -16.07 3.28
N TYR A 219 -13.00 -16.34 2.89
CA TYR A 219 -14.19 -15.86 3.59
C TYR A 219 -14.88 -16.97 4.40
N THR A 220 -14.32 -18.18 4.42
CA THR A 220 -14.86 -19.32 5.18
C THR A 220 -14.56 -19.17 6.68
N PRO A 221 -15.50 -19.46 7.60
CA PRO A 221 -15.23 -19.41 9.04
C PRO A 221 -14.11 -20.39 9.49
N LEU A 222 -13.27 -19.98 10.45
CA LEU A 222 -12.15 -20.79 10.95
C LEU A 222 -12.59 -22.21 11.32
N LEU A 223 -13.60 -22.35 12.17
CA LEU A 223 -13.99 -23.65 12.73
C LEU A 223 -14.43 -24.66 11.65
N SER A 224 -14.90 -24.19 10.49
CA SER A 224 -15.21 -25.05 9.35
C SER A 224 -13.98 -25.38 8.50
N SER A 225 -13.03 -24.46 8.35
CA SER A 225 -11.91 -24.62 7.41
C SER A 225 -10.60 -25.08 8.04
N VAL A 226 -10.36 -24.84 9.33
CA VAL A 226 -9.04 -25.09 9.96
C VAL A 226 -8.62 -26.56 9.89
N LYS A 227 -9.59 -27.48 9.86
CA LYS A 227 -9.31 -28.92 9.73
C LYS A 227 -9.08 -29.35 8.28
N SER A 228 -9.75 -28.71 7.32
CA SER A 228 -9.63 -29.07 5.90
C SER A 228 -8.48 -28.35 5.20
N CYS A 229 -8.19 -27.12 5.63
CA CYS A 229 -7.22 -26.19 5.05
C CYS A 229 -6.52 -25.40 6.18
N PRO A 230 -5.65 -26.02 7.00
CA PRO A 230 -4.90 -25.29 8.03
C PRO A 230 -3.91 -24.27 7.45
N GLU A 231 -3.34 -24.53 6.27
CA GLU A 231 -2.37 -23.67 5.56
C GLU A 231 -2.92 -22.30 5.16
N GLU A 232 -4.23 -22.21 5.16
CA GLU A 232 -5.02 -21.04 4.81
C GLU A 232 -5.20 -20.06 5.98
N TRP A 233 -4.70 -20.43 7.16
CA TRP A 233 -4.73 -19.63 8.37
C TRP A 233 -3.32 -19.38 8.89
N ASN A 234 -3.07 -18.13 9.29
CA ASN A 234 -1.90 -17.74 10.05
C ASN A 234 -2.25 -17.71 11.53
N GLN A 235 -1.51 -18.47 12.34
CA GLN A 235 -1.65 -18.50 13.79
C GLN A 235 -0.54 -17.70 14.45
N VAL A 236 -0.92 -16.78 15.34
CA VAL A 236 0.00 -16.09 16.26
C VAL A 236 -0.32 -16.52 17.69
N LEU A 237 0.70 -17.00 18.39
CA LEU A 237 0.62 -17.41 19.78
C LEU A 237 1.09 -16.27 20.69
N VAL A 238 0.30 -15.96 21.71
CA VAL A 238 0.59 -14.96 22.74
C VAL A 238 0.38 -15.60 24.11
N THR A 239 1.36 -15.54 25.00
CA THR A 239 1.17 -16.00 26.38
C THR A 239 0.68 -14.84 27.25
N VAL A 240 -0.42 -15.06 27.97
CA VAL A 240 -0.90 -14.17 29.04
C VAL A 240 -0.24 -14.61 30.34
N GLU A 241 0.79 -13.87 30.73
CA GLU A 241 1.62 -14.20 31.90
C GLU A 241 0.89 -13.90 33.22
N ALA A 242 1.07 -14.78 34.19
CA ALA A 242 0.62 -14.57 35.56
C ALA A 242 1.62 -13.70 36.33
N LYS A 243 1.11 -12.85 37.22
CA LYS A 243 1.91 -12.08 38.19
C LYS A 243 2.49 -13.05 39.22
N GLN A 244 3.75 -12.85 39.60
CA GLN A 244 4.53 -13.76 40.48
C GLN A 244 3.87 -14.06 41.84
N ASN A 245 3.01 -13.18 42.35
CA ASN A 245 2.40 -13.31 43.68
C ASN A 245 1.09 -14.12 43.70
N TYR A 246 0.64 -14.61 42.55
CA TYR A 246 -0.61 -15.35 42.44
C TYR A 246 -0.33 -16.80 42.03
N ASN A 247 -1.10 -17.75 42.56
CA ASN A 247 -1.06 -19.15 42.16
C ASN A 247 -1.75 -19.39 40.80
N ALA A 248 -1.73 -18.40 39.90
CA ALA A 248 -2.29 -18.51 38.56
C ALA A 248 -1.26 -19.10 37.60
N LEU A 249 -1.70 -19.99 36.72
CA LEU A 249 -0.89 -20.50 35.61
C LEU A 249 -1.10 -19.66 34.34
N PRO A 250 -0.09 -19.51 33.47
CA PRO A 250 -0.21 -18.76 32.21
C PRO A 250 -1.35 -19.28 31.32
N ILE A 251 -1.96 -18.37 30.57
CA ILE A 251 -3.01 -18.68 29.59
C ILE A 251 -2.43 -18.48 28.18
N GLN A 252 -2.65 -19.45 27.29
CA GLN A 252 -2.25 -19.35 25.89
C GLN A 252 -3.34 -18.65 25.09
N CYS A 253 -2.96 -17.68 24.27
CA CYS A 253 -3.85 -16.98 23.36
C CYS A 253 -3.43 -17.25 21.91
N ASN A 254 -4.30 -17.91 21.16
CA ASN A 254 -4.12 -18.22 19.76
C ASN A 254 -4.95 -17.25 18.92
N ILE A 255 -4.30 -16.52 18.01
CA ILE A 255 -4.95 -15.57 17.11
C ILE A 255 -4.82 -16.12 15.70
N PHE A 256 -5.95 -16.31 15.01
CA PHE A 256 -6.00 -16.80 13.64
C PHE A 256 -6.51 -15.71 12.71
N VAL A 257 -5.79 -15.49 11.61
CA VAL A 257 -6.22 -14.63 10.48
C VAL A 257 -5.92 -15.33 9.15
N PRO A 258 -6.55 -14.95 8.02
CA PRO A 258 -6.23 -15.54 6.73
C PRO A 258 -4.74 -15.42 6.36
N SER A 259 -4.16 -16.50 5.84
CA SER A 259 -2.72 -16.61 5.61
C SER A 259 -2.20 -15.68 4.51
N VAL A 260 -3.06 -15.28 3.56
CA VAL A 260 -2.72 -14.36 2.46
C VAL A 260 -2.15 -13.04 2.96
N ARG A 261 -2.63 -12.55 4.12
CA ARG A 261 -2.21 -11.29 4.78
C ARG A 261 -2.14 -10.05 3.88
N ALA A 262 -2.72 -10.12 2.68
CA ALA A 262 -2.83 -9.03 1.73
C ALA A 262 -4.32 -8.83 1.45
N PHE A 263 -4.84 -7.66 1.82
CA PHE A 263 -6.26 -7.36 1.79
C PHE A 263 -6.48 -6.03 1.10
N SER A 264 -7.60 -5.85 0.41
CA SER A 264 -7.99 -4.52 -0.05
C SER A 264 -8.47 -3.65 1.11
N PHE A 265 -8.43 -2.33 0.95
CA PHE A 265 -9.00 -1.41 1.93
C PHE A 265 -10.49 -1.67 2.21
N SER A 266 -11.22 -2.22 1.23
CA SER A 266 -12.63 -2.56 1.35
C SER A 266 -12.89 -3.97 1.90
N ASP A 267 -11.88 -4.82 1.99
CA ASP A 267 -12.08 -6.21 2.41
C ASP A 267 -12.41 -6.27 3.90
N VAL A 268 -13.33 -7.16 4.26
CA VAL A 268 -13.61 -7.53 5.63
C VAL A 268 -12.73 -8.71 5.98
N ILE A 269 -11.86 -8.54 6.98
CA ILE A 269 -10.86 -9.55 7.36
C ILE A 269 -11.42 -10.35 8.53
N PRO A 270 -11.77 -11.64 8.35
CA PRO A 270 -12.18 -12.48 9.47
C PRO A 270 -10.99 -12.78 10.37
N PHE A 271 -11.26 -12.92 11.67
CA PHE A 271 -10.29 -13.42 12.63
C PHE A 271 -10.96 -14.30 13.68
N HIS A 272 -10.17 -15.14 14.34
CA HIS A 272 -10.60 -15.96 15.47
C HIS A 272 -9.58 -15.88 16.60
N ILE A 273 -10.05 -15.85 17.83
CA ILE A 273 -9.22 -15.82 19.02
C ILE A 273 -9.63 -16.98 19.91
N GLN A 274 -8.65 -17.71 20.41
CA GLN A 274 -8.86 -18.78 21.38
C GLN A 274 -7.92 -18.57 22.57
N LEU A 275 -8.50 -18.42 23.76
CA LEU A 275 -7.77 -18.47 25.01
C LEU A 275 -7.85 -19.89 25.56
N SER A 276 -6.72 -20.54 25.81
CA SER A 276 -6.66 -21.88 26.41
C SER A 276 -5.76 -21.91 27.64
N GLY A 277 -6.16 -22.69 28.65
CA GLY A 277 -5.38 -22.87 29.86
C GLY A 277 -6.17 -23.58 30.96
N PRO A 278 -5.56 -23.75 32.14
CA PRO A 278 -6.24 -24.38 33.28
C PRO A 278 -7.53 -23.63 33.64
N LEU A 279 -8.60 -24.38 33.88
CA LEU A 279 -9.92 -23.80 34.17
C LEU A 279 -9.87 -22.75 35.28
N PHE A 280 -9.12 -22.99 36.35
CA PHE A 280 -9.01 -22.03 37.45
C PHE A 280 -8.35 -20.71 37.02
N SER A 281 -7.34 -20.74 36.14
CA SER A 281 -6.72 -19.53 35.59
C SER A 281 -7.71 -18.73 34.75
N LEU A 282 -8.46 -19.40 33.87
CA LEU A 282 -9.48 -18.76 33.05
C LEU A 282 -10.60 -18.14 33.89
N LEU A 283 -11.05 -18.82 34.94
CA LEU A 283 -12.04 -18.27 35.87
C LEU A 283 -11.51 -17.06 36.65
N MET A 284 -10.21 -17.00 36.95
CA MET A 284 -9.60 -15.81 37.55
C MET A 284 -9.50 -14.64 36.56
N LEU A 285 -9.37 -14.91 35.26
CA LEU A 285 -9.36 -13.89 34.23
C LEU A 285 -10.77 -13.35 33.94
N PHE A 286 -11.80 -14.21 33.99
CA PHE A 286 -13.21 -13.89 33.74
C PHE A 286 -14.11 -14.16 34.96
N PRO A 287 -14.04 -13.31 36.01
CA PRO A 287 -14.82 -13.50 37.22
C PRO A 287 -16.33 -13.33 36.94
N HIS A 288 -17.14 -14.34 37.30
CA HIS A 288 -18.57 -14.47 36.98
C HIS A 288 -19.53 -13.38 37.51
N ARG A 289 -19.06 -12.33 38.21
CA ARG A 289 -19.91 -11.53 39.11
C ARG A 289 -19.89 -10.01 38.94
N SER A 290 -19.25 -9.47 37.91
CA SER A 290 -19.31 -8.01 37.67
C SER A 290 -18.99 -7.65 36.22
N THR A 291 -19.89 -6.93 35.57
CA THR A 291 -19.64 -6.30 34.26
C THR A 291 -18.60 -5.18 34.34
N GLU A 292 -18.32 -4.64 35.54
CA GLU A 292 -17.31 -3.57 35.73
C GLU A 292 -15.88 -4.12 35.77
N TYR A 293 -15.70 -5.43 35.84
CA TYR A 293 -14.38 -6.08 35.95
C TYR A 293 -14.19 -7.17 34.91
N GLU A 294 -14.81 -7.05 33.73
CA GLU A 294 -14.49 -7.95 32.62
C GLU A 294 -13.17 -7.53 31.95
N PRO A 295 -12.30 -8.49 31.59
CA PRO A 295 -11.12 -8.18 30.80
C PRO A 295 -11.53 -7.57 29.47
N SER A 296 -10.83 -6.51 29.08
CA SER A 296 -11.06 -5.87 27.78
C SER A 296 -10.25 -6.61 26.73
N ILE A 297 -10.94 -7.32 25.84
CA ILE A 297 -10.37 -7.93 24.63
C ILE A 297 -10.73 -7.04 23.46
N SER A 298 -9.73 -6.68 22.65
CA SER A 298 -9.95 -5.88 21.45
C SER A 298 -9.05 -6.35 20.31
N VAL A 299 -9.55 -6.20 19.09
CA VAL A 299 -8.78 -6.32 17.87
C VAL A 299 -8.91 -5.03 17.11
N THR A 300 -7.78 -4.41 16.79
CA THR A 300 -7.70 -3.14 16.07
C THR A 300 -6.71 -3.26 14.92
N MET A 301 -6.81 -2.39 13.94
CA MET A 301 -5.86 -2.32 12.83
C MET A 301 -5.05 -1.05 13.02
N HIS A 302 -3.74 -1.17 12.99
CA HIS A 302 -2.81 -0.06 13.20
C HIS A 302 -1.89 0.13 12.01
N ARG A 303 -1.57 1.40 11.79
CA ARG A 303 -0.52 1.87 10.89
C ARG A 303 0.63 2.40 11.71
N GLN A 304 1.80 1.79 11.56
CA GLN A 304 3.05 2.32 12.09
C GLN A 304 3.77 3.13 11.02
N ILE A 305 4.10 4.38 11.36
CA ILE A 305 4.90 5.27 10.53
C ILE A 305 6.23 5.44 11.22
N VAL A 306 7.30 4.99 10.58
CA VAL A 306 8.68 5.07 11.04
C VAL A 306 9.42 6.09 10.18
N VAL A 307 10.12 7.01 10.83
CA VAL A 307 10.99 8.00 10.21
C VAL A 307 12.41 7.79 10.72
N GLU A 308 13.39 7.80 9.81
CA GLU A 308 14.80 7.69 10.12
C GLU A 308 15.58 8.92 9.59
N ILE A 309 16.16 9.68 10.52
CA ILE A 309 16.97 10.87 10.22
C ILE A 309 18.33 10.68 10.87
N GLN A 310 19.39 10.74 10.08
CA GLN A 310 20.78 10.58 10.55
C GLN A 310 21.00 9.29 11.37
N GLY A 311 20.42 8.17 10.92
CA GLY A 311 20.54 6.86 11.58
C GLY A 311 19.70 6.70 12.85
N ARG A 312 18.92 7.71 13.23
CA ARG A 312 18.03 7.66 14.41
C ARG A 312 16.59 7.50 13.98
N ARG A 313 15.87 6.59 14.64
CA ARG A 313 14.48 6.23 14.32
C ARG A 313 13.50 6.86 15.30
N SER A 314 12.41 7.38 14.77
CA SER A 314 11.20 7.77 15.51
C SER A 314 10.01 7.08 14.86
N TRP A 315 8.98 6.76 15.63
CA TRP A 315 7.79 6.13 15.08
C TRP A 315 6.52 6.57 15.79
N GLN A 316 5.40 6.49 15.09
CA GLN A 316 4.06 6.73 15.61
C GLN A 316 3.10 5.65 15.09
N ASN A 317 2.13 5.29 15.92
CA ASN A 317 1.07 4.36 15.56
C ASN A 317 -0.26 5.11 15.42
N GLN A 318 -1.02 4.80 14.37
CA GLN A 318 -2.35 5.32 14.13
C GLN A 318 -3.34 4.17 14.03
N GLU A 319 -4.44 4.23 14.76
CA GLU A 319 -5.53 3.27 14.58
C GLU A 319 -6.30 3.56 13.29
N ILE A 320 -6.27 2.60 12.37
CA ILE A 320 -6.87 2.68 11.04
C ILE A 320 -8.03 1.70 10.85
N GLY A 321 -8.47 0.99 11.89
CA GLY A 321 -9.61 0.08 11.85
C GLY A 321 -9.91 -0.49 13.24
N VAL A 322 -11.18 -0.84 13.48
CA VAL A 322 -11.64 -1.44 14.74
C VAL A 322 -12.39 -2.72 14.39
N GLY A 323 -12.00 -3.81 15.03
CA GLY A 323 -12.62 -5.11 14.86
C GLY A 323 -13.88 -5.24 15.72
N THR A 324 -14.84 -6.00 15.22
CA THR A 324 -15.98 -6.48 15.99
C THR A 324 -15.76 -7.94 16.32
N MET A 325 -16.22 -8.37 17.49
CA MET A 325 -16.01 -9.74 17.97
C MET A 325 -17.24 -10.21 18.72
N ARG A 326 -17.51 -11.51 18.60
CA ARG A 326 -18.60 -12.20 19.28
C ARG A 326 -18.08 -13.48 19.93
N PRO A 327 -18.49 -13.78 21.16
CA PRO A 327 -18.15 -15.04 21.79
C PRO A 327 -18.76 -16.20 20.99
N ILE A 328 -18.02 -17.29 20.88
CA ILE A 328 -18.47 -18.54 20.28
C ILE A 328 -18.81 -19.51 21.42
N PRO A 329 -20.06 -19.98 21.53
CA PRO A 329 -20.43 -20.93 22.58
C PRO A 329 -19.60 -22.21 22.48
N PRO A 330 -19.19 -22.79 23.63
CA PRO A 330 -18.52 -24.08 23.61
C PRO A 330 -19.47 -25.16 23.06
N PRO A 331 -18.95 -26.18 22.35
CA PRO A 331 -19.77 -27.25 21.82
C PRO A 331 -20.48 -28.02 22.96
N PRO A 332 -21.76 -28.41 22.78
CA PRO A 332 -22.61 -28.90 23.88
C PRO A 332 -22.21 -30.24 24.52
N PHE A 333 -21.12 -30.90 24.11
CA PHE A 333 -20.86 -32.31 24.45
C PHE A 333 -19.41 -32.71 24.76
N HIS A 334 -18.59 -31.86 25.39
CA HIS A 334 -17.31 -32.33 25.96
C HIS A 334 -17.43 -32.52 27.48
N ARG A 335 -17.82 -33.74 27.90
CA ARG A 335 -17.59 -34.24 29.27
C ARG A 335 -16.11 -34.63 29.44
N ASP A 336 -15.20 -33.71 29.16
CA ASP A 336 -13.78 -33.99 29.36
C ASP A 336 -13.38 -33.71 30.80
N ARG A 337 -12.73 -34.73 31.38
CA ARG A 337 -11.98 -34.65 32.62
C ARG A 337 -10.73 -33.77 32.48
N ASP A 338 -10.44 -33.24 31.29
CA ASP A 338 -9.31 -32.36 31.07
C ASP A 338 -9.44 -31.06 31.85
N GLU A 339 -8.37 -30.73 32.56
CA GLU A 339 -8.21 -29.52 33.36
C GLU A 339 -8.06 -28.27 32.48
N GLU A 340 -7.63 -28.44 31.22
CA GLU A 340 -7.50 -27.37 30.25
C GLU A 340 -8.84 -27.09 29.57
N LYS A 341 -9.20 -25.81 29.50
CA LYS A 341 -10.42 -25.33 28.85
C LYS A 341 -10.06 -24.24 27.85
N SER A 342 -10.95 -24.00 26.90
CA SER A 342 -10.82 -22.92 25.93
C SER A 342 -12.04 -22.00 25.92
N ILE A 343 -11.80 -20.74 25.57
CA ILE A 343 -12.84 -19.75 25.27
C ILE A 343 -12.52 -19.15 23.91
N ASP A 344 -13.54 -19.05 23.06
CA ASP A 344 -13.39 -18.74 21.65
C ASP A 344 -14.19 -17.47 21.27
N TRP A 345 -13.60 -16.64 20.42
CA TRP A 345 -14.27 -15.49 19.80
C TRP A 345 -14.04 -15.51 18.30
N GLY A 346 -15.11 -15.24 17.55
CA GLY A 346 -15.04 -14.97 16.12
C GLY A 346 -15.27 -13.49 15.88
N GLY A 347 -14.61 -12.91 14.89
CA GLY A 347 -14.76 -11.50 14.60
C GLY A 347 -14.32 -11.13 13.20
N GLU A 348 -14.53 -9.86 12.90
CA GLU A 348 -14.24 -9.26 11.61
C GLU A 348 -13.66 -7.86 11.82
N ILE A 349 -12.68 -7.49 11.01
CA ILE A 349 -12.09 -6.16 11.01
C ILE A 349 -11.99 -5.59 9.61
N GLN A 350 -12.28 -4.30 9.47
CA GLN A 350 -12.19 -3.57 8.20
C GLN A 350 -11.39 -2.27 8.40
N CYS A 351 -10.70 -1.86 7.34
CA CYS A 351 -9.99 -0.59 7.31
C CYS A 351 -10.97 0.59 7.27
N LYS A 352 -10.64 1.71 7.93
CA LYS A 352 -11.44 2.94 7.90
C LYS A 352 -11.52 3.47 6.46
N PRO A 353 -12.68 3.95 5.97
CA PRO A 353 -12.84 4.46 4.61
C PRO A 353 -11.94 5.65 4.25
N THR A 354 -11.41 6.35 5.26
CA THR A 354 -10.47 7.47 5.12
C THR A 354 -9.07 7.03 4.70
N VAL A 355 -8.73 5.75 4.83
CA VAL A 355 -7.44 5.20 4.39
C VAL A 355 -7.48 4.95 2.89
N LYS A 356 -6.61 5.64 2.15
CA LYS A 356 -6.52 5.54 0.67
C LYS A 356 -5.20 4.95 0.16
N VAL A 357 -4.27 4.71 1.08
CA VAL A 357 -2.87 4.35 0.78
C VAL A 357 -2.46 3.22 1.71
N GLY A 358 -1.76 2.21 1.20
CA GLY A 358 -1.25 1.07 1.97
C GLY A 358 0.15 1.34 2.54
N GLY A 359 0.75 0.33 3.14
CA GLY A 359 2.16 0.39 3.54
C GLY A 359 3.11 0.66 2.37
N PHE A 360 4.19 1.41 2.62
CA PHE A 360 5.25 1.69 1.65
C PHE A 360 6.58 1.93 2.35
N ALA A 361 7.68 1.80 1.61
CA ALA A 361 9.01 2.16 2.07
C ALA A 361 9.65 3.13 1.09
N ALA A 362 10.28 4.18 1.62
CA ALA A 362 10.98 5.22 0.89
C ALA A 362 12.22 5.65 1.70
N SER A 363 13.04 6.54 1.15
CA SER A 363 14.25 7.01 1.85
C SER A 363 13.90 7.63 3.21
N GLY A 364 14.37 6.98 4.28
CA GLY A 364 14.15 7.41 5.67
C GLY A 364 12.70 7.31 6.14
N VAL A 365 11.79 6.68 5.40
CA VAL A 365 10.38 6.56 5.79
C VAL A 365 9.88 5.13 5.53
N SER A 366 9.21 4.54 6.51
CA SER A 366 8.50 3.26 6.35
C SER A 366 7.12 3.35 6.97
N VAL A 367 6.11 3.00 6.20
CA VAL A 367 4.71 2.87 6.64
C VAL A 367 4.34 1.40 6.58
N LYS A 368 3.89 0.84 7.71
CA LYS A 368 3.53 -0.57 7.85
C LYS A 368 2.16 -0.70 8.50
N ASP A 369 1.40 -1.71 8.09
CA ASP A 369 0.08 -1.99 8.62
C ASP A 369 0.08 -3.34 9.36
N TYR A 370 -0.66 -3.45 10.45
CA TYR A 370 -0.78 -4.68 11.23
C TYR A 370 -2.12 -4.75 11.96
N ILE A 371 -2.60 -5.96 12.22
CA ILE A 371 -3.70 -6.23 13.15
C ILE A 371 -3.11 -6.39 14.54
N LEU A 372 -3.64 -5.66 15.51
CA LEU A 372 -3.25 -5.68 16.91
C LEU A 372 -4.36 -6.35 17.72
N PHE A 373 -4.02 -7.45 18.39
CA PHE A 373 -4.79 -7.99 19.48
C PHE A 373 -4.29 -7.38 20.79
N SER A 374 -5.22 -6.98 21.66
CA SER A 374 -4.92 -6.54 23.02
C SER A 374 -5.89 -7.19 24.00
N LEU A 375 -5.31 -7.80 25.04
CA LEU A 375 -6.02 -8.29 26.22
C LEU A 375 -5.53 -7.47 27.41
N GLU A 376 -6.43 -6.69 27.99
CA GLU A 376 -6.18 -5.87 29.16
C GLU A 376 -6.99 -6.46 30.33
N PRO A 377 -6.35 -7.22 31.24
CA PRO A 377 -7.02 -7.77 32.41
C PRO A 377 -7.52 -6.66 33.34
N PRO A 378 -8.54 -6.93 34.17
CA PRO A 378 -8.94 -6.03 35.24
C PRO A 378 -7.76 -5.65 36.15
N SER A 379 -7.79 -4.48 36.77
CA SER A 379 -6.69 -3.98 37.61
C SER A 379 -6.31 -4.93 38.76
N ASN A 380 -7.30 -5.64 39.31
CA ASN A 380 -7.15 -6.65 40.37
C ASN A 380 -6.84 -8.08 39.84
N SER A 381 -6.78 -8.27 38.53
CA SER A 381 -6.50 -9.57 37.91
C SER A 381 -5.09 -10.07 38.26
N PRO A 382 -4.90 -11.40 38.43
CA PRO A 382 -3.57 -11.97 38.60
C PRO A 382 -2.74 -11.96 37.30
N PHE A 383 -3.29 -11.52 36.17
CA PHE A 383 -2.62 -11.56 34.87
C PHE A 383 -2.04 -10.20 34.47
N LEU A 384 -0.99 -10.24 33.64
CA LEU A 384 -0.44 -9.06 32.97
C LEU A 384 -1.16 -8.82 31.63
N PRO A 385 -1.21 -7.57 31.14
CA PRO A 385 -1.65 -7.28 29.77
C PRO A 385 -0.86 -8.08 28.73
N ALA A 386 -1.56 -8.52 27.69
CA ALA A 386 -0.97 -9.29 26.61
C ALA A 386 -1.35 -8.68 25.24
N ARG A 387 -0.41 -8.70 24.31
CA ARG A 387 -0.60 -8.15 22.96
C ARG A 387 0.01 -9.06 21.90
N GLY A 388 -0.71 -9.21 20.79
CA GLY A 388 -0.27 -9.93 19.61
C GLY A 388 -0.37 -9.04 18.38
N HIS A 389 0.58 -9.15 17.45
CA HIS A 389 0.55 -8.40 16.21
C HIS A 389 0.65 -9.31 15.00
N VAL A 390 -0.18 -9.06 13.99
CA VAL A 390 -0.13 -9.74 12.70
C VAL A 390 0.13 -8.73 11.59
N PRO A 391 1.33 -8.72 10.98
CA PRO A 391 1.61 -7.84 9.85
C PRO A 391 0.66 -8.13 8.68
N ILE A 392 0.15 -7.06 8.06
CA ILE A 392 -0.71 -7.15 6.87
C ILE A 392 -0.24 -6.17 5.78
N LEU A 393 -0.63 -6.45 4.55
CA LEU A 393 -0.50 -5.56 3.41
C LEU A 393 -1.89 -5.06 3.01
N LEU A 394 -2.09 -3.76 3.02
CA LEU A 394 -3.30 -3.15 2.49
C LEU A 394 -3.09 -2.75 1.02
N THR A 395 -4.08 -3.07 0.19
CA THR A 395 -4.03 -2.92 -1.27
C THR A 395 -5.20 -2.11 -1.80
N THR A 396 -5.03 -1.50 -2.98
CA THR A 396 -6.03 -0.57 -3.54
C THR A 396 -7.24 -1.28 -4.13
N ASN A 397 -7.10 -2.54 -4.55
CA ASN A 397 -8.14 -3.26 -5.26
C ASN A 397 -8.32 -4.65 -4.66
N SER A 398 -9.57 -5.05 -4.42
CA SER A 398 -9.90 -6.42 -4.07
C SER A 398 -9.46 -7.38 -5.16
N TRP A 399 -9.23 -8.61 -4.75
CA TRP A 399 -9.09 -9.71 -5.68
C TRP A 399 -10.45 -9.95 -6.36
N VAL A 400 -10.45 -10.26 -7.66
CA VAL A 400 -11.66 -10.47 -8.45
C VAL A 400 -11.48 -11.77 -9.20
N ASP A 401 -12.37 -12.74 -8.94
CA ASP A 401 -12.53 -13.94 -9.78
C ASP A 401 -12.84 -13.52 -11.21
N ALA A 402 -12.34 -14.26 -12.20
CA ALA A 402 -12.73 -14.01 -13.58
C ALA A 402 -14.26 -14.15 -13.64
N PRO A 403 -15.01 -13.21 -14.25
CA PRO A 403 -16.36 -13.54 -14.62
C PRO A 403 -16.27 -14.79 -15.52
N TYR A 404 -16.97 -15.85 -15.14
CA TYR A 404 -17.24 -16.93 -16.07
C TYR A 404 -17.98 -16.27 -17.25
N GLU A 405 -17.32 -16.15 -18.40
CA GLU A 405 -18.03 -15.89 -19.65
C GLU A 405 -19.05 -17.02 -19.80
N THR A 406 -20.32 -16.67 -19.75
CA THR A 406 -21.46 -17.60 -19.86
C THR A 406 -21.95 -17.65 -21.28
#